data_AF-A0A950FFV9-F1
#
_entry.id   AF-A0A950FFV9-F1
#
_cell.length_a   1.000
_cell.length_b   1.000
_cell.length_c   1.000
_cell.angle_alpha   90.00
_cell.angle_beta   90.00
_cell.angle_gamma   90.00
#
_symmetry.space_group_name_H-M   'P 1'
#
loop_
_entity.id
_entity.type
_entity.pdbx_description
1 polymer ?
#
loop_
_entity_poly.entity_id
_entity_poly.type
_entity_poly.pdbx_seq_one_letter_code
_entity_poly.pdbx_strand_id
1 'polypeptide(L)' 'MAKYFITIYGIASIHESGQVDEEVWNHLIQPERGCDPEKKEFAVLIQIDRAKDLFGQPLTAK' A
#
# COMPACT_ATOMS: atom_id res chain seq x y z
N MET A 1 0.99 17.40 9.07
CA MET A 1 -0.12 16.93 9.93
C MET A 1 -0.99 16.00 9.12
N ALA A 2 -0.89 14.68 9.34
CA ALA A 2 -1.77 13.71 8.68
C ALA A 2 -3.17 13.83 9.31
N LYS A 3 -4.17 14.20 8.51
CA LYS A 3 -5.47 14.70 9.00
C LYS A 3 -6.56 13.62 9.12
N TYR A 4 -6.30 12.37 8.73
CA TYR A 4 -7.31 11.31 8.77
C TYR A 4 -6.66 9.96 9.05
N PHE A 5 -7.18 9.25 10.05
CA PHE A 5 -6.87 7.83 10.28
C PHE A 5 -7.95 6.99 9.60
N ILE A 6 -7.52 5.97 8.88
CA ILE A 6 -8.40 5.05 8.17
C ILE A 6 -8.04 3.61 8.54
N THR A 7 -9.05 2.74 8.62
CA THR A 7 -8.85 1.29 8.65
C THR A 7 -9.34 0.70 7.34
N ILE A 8 -8.49 -0.07 6.67
CA ILE A 8 -8.78 -0.76 5.42
C ILE A 8 -8.92 -2.26 5.72
N TYR A 9 -9.94 -2.89 5.15
CA TYR A 9 -10.20 -4.33 5.19
C TYR A 9 -10.14 -4.87 3.77
N GLY A 10 -9.43 -5.98 3.58
CA GLY A 10 -9.23 -6.55 2.27
C GLY A 10 -8.33 -7.77 2.29
N ILE A 11 -8.04 -8.29 1.11
CA ILE A 11 -7.12 -9.42 0.90
C ILE A 11 -5.77 -8.88 0.47
N ALA A 12 -4.72 -9.26 1.21
CA ALA A 12 -3.34 -8.95 0.84
C ALA A 12 -2.75 -10.09 0.01
N SER A 13 -1.98 -9.73 -1.01
CA SER A 13 -1.18 -10.64 -1.83
C SER A 13 0.26 -10.13 -1.90
N ILE A 14 1.21 -11.05 -1.85
CA ILE A 14 2.65 -10.76 -1.93
C ILE A 14 3.11 -11.04 -3.36
N HIS A 15 3.85 -10.09 -3.94
CA HIS A 15 4.45 -10.17 -5.26
C HIS A 15 5.95 -10.02 -5.12
N GLU A 16 6.68 -11.11 -5.24
CA GLU A 16 8.14 -11.14 -5.09
C GLU A 16 8.88 -10.64 -6.35
N SER A 17 8.21 -10.68 -7.50
CA SER A 17 8.74 -10.18 -8.77
C SER A 17 7.60 -9.97 -9.78
N GLY A 18 7.92 -9.27 -10.88
CA GLY A 18 7.00 -9.05 -11.99
C GLY A 18 6.38 -7.66 -12.00
N GLN A 19 5.30 -7.48 -12.76
CA GLN A 19 4.77 -6.14 -13.08
C GLN A 19 4.37 -5.34 -11.84
N VAL A 20 3.68 -5.96 -10.87
CA VAL A 20 3.23 -5.28 -9.64
C VAL A 20 4.41 -4.79 -8.82
N ASP A 21 5.45 -5.60 -8.70
CA ASP A 21 6.68 -5.24 -7.99
C ASP A 21 7.41 -4.07 -8.66
N GLU A 22 7.54 -4.09 -9.99
CA GLU A 22 8.11 -2.97 -10.74
C GLU A 22 7.30 -1.68 -10.60
N GLU A 23 5.98 -1.76 -10.64
CA GLU A 23 5.11 -0.59 -10.45
C GLU A 23 5.27 0.01 -9.06
N VAL A 24 5.32 -0.82 -8.00
CA VAL A 24 5.56 -0.34 -6.63
C VAL A 24 6.92 0.33 -6.54
N TRP A 25 7.98 -0.34 -7.01
CA TRP A 25 9.34 0.20 -7.01
C TRP A 25 9.41 1.57 -7.71
N ASN A 26 8.74 1.72 -8.85
CA ASN A 26 8.71 2.96 -9.62
C ASN A 26 8.00 4.12 -8.90
N HIS A 27 7.10 3.83 -7.95
CA HIS A 27 6.44 4.84 -7.12
C HIS A 27 7.20 5.21 -5.84
N LEU A 28 8.14 4.38 -5.38
CA LEU A 28 8.94 4.67 -4.19
C LEU A 28 9.78 5.94 -4.37
N ILE A 29 9.86 6.74 -3.31
CA ILE A 29 10.77 7.89 -3.27
C ILE A 29 12.20 7.43 -3.01
N GLN A 30 13.18 8.26 -3.37
CA GLN A 30 14.61 7.90 -3.26
C GLN A 30 15.05 7.45 -1.85
N PRO A 31 14.57 8.06 -0.74
CA PRO A 31 14.89 7.57 0.59
C PRO A 31 14.42 6.13 0.84
N GLU A 32 13.21 5.77 0.39
CA GLU A 32 12.65 4.42 0.58
C GLU A 32 13.39 3.39 -0.27
N ARG A 33 13.68 3.71 -1.54
CA ARG A 33 14.53 2.86 -2.40
C ARG A 33 15.94 2.68 -1.83
N GLY A 34 16.48 3.72 -1.20
CA GLY A 34 17.79 3.70 -0.58
C GLY A 34 17.88 2.76 0.63
N CYS A 35 16.75 2.43 1.26
CA CYS A 35 16.70 1.42 2.32
C CYS A 35 16.84 0.00 1.78
N ASP A 36 16.48 -0.25 0.52
CA ASP A 36 16.59 -1.53 -0.17
C ASP A 36 17.25 -1.40 -1.56
N PRO A 37 18.56 -1.07 -1.62
CA PRO A 37 19.23 -0.77 -2.89
C PRO A 37 19.37 -1.99 -3.81
N GLU A 38 19.24 -3.20 -3.26
CA GLU A 38 19.32 -4.47 -4.00
C GLU A 38 17.94 -4.99 -4.39
N LYS A 39 16.86 -4.26 -4.06
CA LYS A 39 15.46 -4.61 -4.36
C LYS A 39 15.12 -6.05 -3.92
N LYS A 40 15.36 -6.34 -2.65
CA LYS A 40 15.13 -7.64 -2.01
C LYS A 40 13.78 -7.74 -1.30
N GLU A 41 13.13 -6.63 -1.02
CA GLU A 41 11.79 -6.60 -0.42
C GLU A 41 10.69 -6.91 -1.46
N PHE A 42 9.47 -7.15 -0.98
CA PHE A 42 8.34 -7.56 -1.81
C PHE A 42 7.28 -6.48 -1.94
N ALA A 43 6.58 -6.46 -3.06
CA ALA A 43 5.38 -5.66 -3.20
C ALA A 43 4.17 -6.35 -2.55
N VAL A 44 3.42 -5.58 -1.75
CA VAL A 44 2.14 -6.03 -1.17
C VAL A 44 1.00 -5.30 -1.86
N LEU A 45 0.14 -6.04 -2.54
CA LEU A 45 -1.09 -5.52 -3.13
C LEU A 45 -2.28 -5.89 -2.23
N ILE A 46 -3.03 -4.88 -1.81
CA ILE A 46 -4.23 -5.05 -0.99
C ILE A 46 -5.46 -4.78 -1.86
N GLN A 47 -6.26 -5.81 -2.12
CA GLN A 47 -7.59 -5.65 -2.69
C GLN A 47 -8.55 -5.21 -1.58
N ILE A 48 -9.03 -3.96 -1.67
CA ILE A 48 -9.85 -3.35 -0.64
C ILE A 48 -11.32 -3.74 -0.81
N ASP A 49 -11.92 -4.31 0.23
CA ASP A 49 -13.35 -4.62 0.27
C ASP A 49 -14.15 -3.53 1.02
N ARG A 50 -13.53 -2.95 2.06
CA ARG A 50 -14.15 -1.92 2.91
C ARG A 50 -13.10 -1.02 3.53
N ALA A 51 -13.41 0.25 3.71
CA ALA A 51 -12.64 1.15 4.55
C ALA A 51 -13.55 1.93 5.50
N LYS A 52 -13.00 2.36 6.64
CA LYS A 52 -13.70 3.19 7.63
C LYS A 52 -12.79 4.28 8.18
N ASP A 53 -13.38 5.38 8.64
CA ASP A 53 -12.66 6.45 9.34
C ASP A 53 -12.37 6.09 10.81
N LEU A 54 -11.76 7.03 11.55
CA LEU A 54 -11.43 6.88 12.96
C LEU A 54 -12.66 6.60 13.85
N PHE A 55 -13.84 7.11 13.48
CA PHE A 55 -15.09 6.90 14.23
C PHE A 55 -15.85 5.66 13.77
N GLY A 56 -15.25 4.87 12.87
CA GLY A 56 -15.82 3.65 12.34
C GLY A 56 -16.87 3.87 11.25
N GLN A 57 -17.04 5.10 10.75
CA GLN A 57 -17.95 5.38 9.65
C GLN A 57 -17.39 4.83 8.35
N PRO A 58 -18.18 4.07 7.56
CA PRO A 58 -17.74 3.58 6.26
C PRO A 58 -17.29 4.73 5.34
N LEU A 59 -16.15 4.56 4.69
CA LEU A 59 -15.73 5.44 3.61
C LEU A 59 -16.46 5.02 2.33
N THR A 60 -17.21 5.93 1.74
CA THR A 60 -17.89 5.72 0.45
C THR A 60 -17.05 6.33 -0.67
N ALA A 61 -16.94 5.63 -1.80
CA ALA A 61 -16.40 6.22 -3.02
C ALA A 61 -17.25 7.44 -3.41
N LYS A 62 -16.59 8.50 -3.90
CA LYS A 62 -17.26 9.68 -4.45
C LYS A 62 -17.65 9.46 -5.90
#